data_AF-A0AAE0CHT3-F1
#
_entry.id   AF-A0AAE0CHT3-F1
#
_cell.length_a   1.000
_cell.length_b   1.000
_cell.length_c   1.000
_cell.angle_alpha   90.00
_cell.angle_beta   90.00
_cell.angle_gamma   90.00
#
_symmetry.space_group_name_H-M   'P 1'
#
loop_
_entity.id
_entity.type
_entity.pdbx_description
1 polymer ?
#
loop_
_entity_poly.entity_id
_entity_poly.type
_entity_poly.pdbx_seq_one_letter_code
_entity_poly.pdbx_strand_id
1 'polypeptide(L)'
;MKWLDHQPDSSVVFLCFGSVVKCSATQLREIGLGLESSGYRFLWAMGSDSINHHEDILPEGFLDRTAEKGMICSWAPQVEVLAHKLTASNKITFPDQARLF
;
A
#
# COMPACT_ATOMS: atom_id res chain seq x y z
N MET A 1 5.06 15.82 -1.39
CA MET A 1 5.17 14.40 -1.01
C MET A 1 6.00 13.80 -2.15
N LYS A 2 7.34 14.00 -2.13
CA LYS A 2 8.13 14.18 -3.37
C LYS A 2 7.95 13.06 -4.40
N TRP A 3 7.86 11.80 -3.99
CA TRP A 3 7.63 10.69 -4.93
C TRP A 3 6.25 10.76 -5.60
N LEU A 4 5.18 11.06 -4.85
CA LEU A 4 3.85 11.27 -5.40
C LEU A 4 3.88 12.41 -6.41
N ASP A 5 4.56 13.51 -6.09
CA ASP A 5 4.61 14.73 -6.93
C ASP A 5 5.16 14.48 -8.35
N HIS A 6 5.86 13.36 -8.60
CA HIS A 6 6.40 12.97 -9.91
C HIS A 6 5.52 11.95 -10.67
N GLN A 7 4.37 11.58 -10.12
CA GLN A 7 3.47 10.62 -10.76
C GLN A 7 2.46 11.33 -11.67
N PRO A 8 1.94 10.64 -12.71
CA PRO A 8 0.84 11.18 -13.51
C PRO A 8 -0.43 11.42 -12.67
N ASP A 9 -1.25 12.39 -13.08
CA ASP A 9 -2.53 12.71 -12.44
C ASP A 9 -3.44 11.49 -12.32
N SER A 10 -4.09 11.36 -11.15
CA SER A 10 -5.02 10.26 -10.83
C SER A 10 -4.50 8.85 -11.16
N SER A 11 -3.20 8.60 -11.03
CA SER A 11 -2.59 7.32 -11.45
C SER A 11 -2.08 6.46 -10.30
N VAL A 12 -2.08 6.98 -9.07
CA VAL A 12 -1.58 6.27 -7.90
C VAL A 12 -2.73 5.71 -7.06
N VAL A 13 -2.66 4.43 -6.75
CA VAL A 13 -3.53 3.76 -5.77
C VAL A 13 -2.93 3.96 -4.38
N PHE A 14 -3.67 4.57 -3.47
CA PHE A 14 -3.27 4.65 -2.06
C PHE A 14 -3.87 3.50 -1.26
N LEU A 15 -3.01 2.71 -0.61
CA LEU A 15 -3.39 1.59 0.23
C LEU A 15 -2.96 1.85 1.68
N CYS A 16 -3.92 1.80 2.60
CA CYS A 16 -3.69 1.95 4.03
C CYS A 16 -4.79 1.22 4.80
N PHE A 17 -4.41 0.42 5.80
CA PHE A 17 -5.34 -0.35 6.63
C PHE A 17 -5.66 0.34 7.97
N GLY A 18 -5.08 1.51 8.22
CA GLY A 18 -5.21 2.21 9.51
C GLY A 18 -4.56 1.45 10.67
N SER A 19 -4.66 2.02 11.87
CA SER A 19 -4.05 1.44 13.08
C SER A 19 -4.85 0.29 13.69
N VAL A 20 -6.13 0.17 13.32
CA VAL A 20 -7.06 -0.80 13.93
C VAL A 20 -6.99 -2.15 13.24
N VAL A 21 -6.82 -2.18 11.92
CA VAL A 21 -6.80 -3.43 11.15
C VAL A 21 -5.38 -3.99 11.14
N LYS A 22 -5.21 -5.16 11.76
CA LYS A 22 -3.97 -5.94 11.67
C LYS A 22 -4.07 -6.94 10.54
N CYS A 23 -3.24 -6.78 9.52
CA CYS A 23 -3.07 -7.78 8.48
C CYS A 23 -2.03 -8.82 8.92
N SER A 24 -2.32 -10.10 8.72
CA SER A 24 -1.32 -11.17 8.87
C SER A 24 -0.24 -11.05 7.80
N ALA A 25 0.93 -11.65 8.04
CA ALA A 25 2.00 -11.74 7.05
C ALA A 25 1.52 -12.35 5.73
N THR A 26 0.68 -13.39 5.78
CA THR A 26 0.07 -13.99 4.58
C THR A 26 -0.79 -13.00 3.81
N GLN A 27 -1.65 -12.23 4.48
CA GLN A 27 -2.47 -11.21 3.81
C GLN A 27 -1.62 -10.12 3.17
N LEU A 28 -0.60 -9.63 3.87
CA LEU A 28 0.34 -8.64 3.33
C LEU A 28 1.08 -9.19 2.10
N ARG A 29 1.49 -10.46 2.12
CA ARG A 29 2.11 -11.13 0.97
C ARG A 29 1.18 -11.17 -0.25
N GLU A 30 -0.07 -11.56 -0.05
CA GLU A 30 -1.08 -11.58 -1.13
C GLU A 30 -1.37 -10.18 -1.68
N ILE A 31 -1.40 -9.16 -0.81
CA ILE A 31 -1.52 -7.76 -1.24
C ILE A 31 -0.32 -7.36 -2.11
N GLY A 32 0.89 -7.71 -1.70
CA GLY A 32 2.10 -7.47 -2.48
C GLY A 32 2.02 -8.11 -3.88
N LEU A 33 1.65 -9.40 -3.95
CA LEU A 33 1.44 -10.10 -5.22
C LEU A 33 0.36 -9.44 -6.09
N GLY A 34 -0.74 -8.99 -5.47
CA GLY A 34 -1.80 -8.25 -6.14
C GLY A 34 -1.33 -6.92 -6.71
N LEU A 35 -0.58 -6.13 -5.93
CA LEU A 35 -0.01 -4.86 -6.38
C LEU A 35 0.95 -5.05 -7.55
N GLU A 36 1.86 -6.02 -7.44
CA GLU A 36 2.82 -6.35 -8.49
C GLU A 36 2.12 -6.76 -9.79
N SER A 37 1.19 -7.71 -9.71
CA SER A 37 0.47 -8.23 -10.89
C SER A 37 -0.47 -7.20 -11.52
N SER A 38 -1.00 -6.26 -10.73
CA SER A 38 -1.89 -5.22 -11.24
C SER A 38 -1.20 -4.20 -12.15
N GLY A 39 0.12 -4.02 -11.97
CA GLY A 39 0.92 -3.06 -12.72
C GLY A 39 0.61 -1.59 -12.46
N TYR A 40 -0.32 -1.28 -11.55
CA TYR A 40 -0.64 0.09 -11.13
C TYR A 40 0.50 0.71 -10.33
N ARG A 41 0.54 2.05 -10.32
CA ARG A 41 1.38 2.78 -9.36
C ARG A 41 0.70 2.75 -8.01
N PHE A 42 1.47 2.59 -6.95
CA PHE A 42 0.90 2.49 -5.61
C PHE A 42 1.72 3.21 -4.55
N LEU A 43 1.01 3.72 -3.56
CA LEU A 43 1.56 4.13 -2.28
C LEU A 43 0.94 3.25 -1.21
N TRP A 44 1.75 2.46 -0.53
CA TRP A 44 1.28 1.55 0.51
C TRP A 44 1.85 1.94 1.88
N ALA A 45 0.97 2.46 2.74
CA ALA A 45 1.29 2.71 4.13
C ALA A 45 1.07 1.42 4.95
N MET A 46 2.18 0.80 5.39
CA MET A 46 2.18 -0.38 6.24
C MET A 46 2.50 0.02 7.69
N GLY A 47 1.99 -0.74 8.66
CA GLY A 47 2.36 -0.51 10.07
C GLY A 47 3.86 -0.66 10.31
N SER A 48 4.38 0.00 11.35
CA SER A 48 5.80 0.00 11.72
C SER A 48 6.40 -1.41 11.85
N ASP A 49 5.66 -2.33 12.44
CA ASP A 49 6.14 -3.70 12.63
C ASP A 49 6.23 -4.43 11.29
N SER A 50 5.20 -4.28 10.44
CA SER A 50 5.17 -4.89 9.11
C SER A 50 6.25 -4.35 8.19
N ILE A 51 6.56 -3.05 8.24
CA ILE A 51 7.63 -2.48 7.44
C ILE A 51 9.01 -2.89 7.96
N ASN A 52 9.19 -3.14 9.25
CA ASN A 52 10.47 -3.64 9.75
C ASN A 52 10.76 -5.09 9.30
N HIS A 53 9.71 -5.87 9.02
CA HIS A 53 9.78 -7.26 8.57
C HIS A 53 9.38 -7.45 7.10
N HIS A 54 9.39 -6.38 6.31
CA HIS A 54 8.85 -6.42 4.94
C HIS A 54 9.59 -7.39 4.02
N GLU A 55 10.90 -7.57 4.21
CA GLU A 55 11.71 -8.53 3.44
C GLU A 55 11.28 -9.99 3.67
N ASP A 56 10.86 -10.32 4.90
CA ASP A 56 10.36 -11.65 5.26
C ASP A 56 8.91 -11.89 4.79
N ILE A 57 8.15 -10.81 4.61
CA ILE A 57 6.72 -10.83 4.30
C ILE A 57 6.46 -10.80 2.80
N LEU A 58 7.17 -9.91 2.08
CA LEU A 58 6.92 -9.65 0.67
C LEU A 58 7.62 -10.70 -0.22
N PRO A 59 7.13 -10.91 -1.46
CA PRO A 59 7.82 -11.77 -2.41
C PRO A 59 9.27 -11.33 -2.61
N GLU A 60 10.17 -12.30 -2.74
CA GLU A 60 11.58 -12.03 -3.03
C GLU A 60 11.72 -11.08 -4.24
N GLY A 61 12.56 -10.05 -4.12
CA GLY A 61 12.78 -9.04 -5.17
C GLY A 61 11.59 -8.11 -5.45
N PHE A 62 10.54 -8.12 -4.62
CA PHE A 62 9.35 -7.26 -4.82
C PHE A 62 9.71 -5.77 -4.90
N LEU A 63 10.60 -5.29 -4.01
CA LEU A 63 11.00 -3.89 -4.01
C LEU A 63 11.72 -3.49 -5.30
N ASP A 64 12.61 -4.34 -5.80
CA ASP A 64 13.35 -4.07 -7.03
C ASP A 64 12.40 -4.02 -8.24
N ARG A 65 11.49 -5.00 -8.34
CA ARG A 65 10.52 -5.07 -9.46
C ARG A 65 9.51 -3.93 -9.43
N THR A 66 9.21 -3.38 -8.26
CA THR A 66 8.22 -2.31 -8.11
C THR A 66 8.82 -0.92 -7.91
N ALA A 67 10.14 -0.77 -7.87
CA ALA A 67 10.84 0.48 -7.52
C ALA A 67 10.38 1.72 -8.35
N GLU A 68 10.05 1.53 -9.62
CA GLU A 68 9.59 2.62 -10.49
C GLU A 68 8.10 2.99 -10.29
N LYS A 69 7.31 2.10 -9.70
CA LYS A 69 5.84 2.21 -9.63
C LYS A 69 5.30 2.28 -8.21
N GLY A 70 6.05 1.81 -7.23
CA GLY A 70 5.60 1.59 -5.87
C GLY A 70 6.42 2.36 -4.86
N MET A 71 5.75 2.86 -3.83
CA MET A 71 6.39 3.34 -2.62
C MET A 71 5.72 2.70 -1.40
N ILE A 72 6.54 2.13 -0.51
CA ILE A 72 6.12 1.60 0.79
C ILE A 72 6.61 2.54 1.88
N CYS A 73 5.76 2.88 2.84
CA CYS A 73 6.14 3.69 3.99
C CYS A 73 5.45 3.23 5.28
N SER A 74 6.04 3.58 6.44
CA SER A 74 5.49 3.25 7.76
C SER A 74 4.25 4.07 8.11
N TRP A 75 4.13 5.24 7.48
CA TRP A 75 3.05 6.18 7.70
C TRP A 75 2.97 7.16 6.53
N ALA A 76 1.76 7.61 6.21
CA ALA A 76 1.51 8.69 5.26
C ALA A 76 0.40 9.60 5.79
N PRO A 77 0.46 10.93 5.55
CA PRO A 77 -0.60 11.85 5.94
C PRO A 77 -1.84 11.62 5.09
N GLN A 78 -2.73 10.72 5.51
CA GLN A 78 -3.87 10.23 4.71
C GLN A 78 -4.73 11.35 4.11
N VAL A 79 -4.98 12.43 4.86
CA VAL A 79 -5.76 13.58 4.35
C VAL A 79 -5.05 14.26 3.19
N GLU A 80 -3.74 14.50 3.31
CA GLU A 80 -2.93 15.13 2.25
C GLU A 80 -2.78 14.21 1.04
N VAL A 81 -2.62 12.91 1.26
CA VAL A 81 -2.52 11.91 0.18
C VAL A 81 -3.82 11.80 -0.61
N LEU A 82 -4.97 11.76 0.08
CA LEU A 82 -6.28 11.69 -0.57
C LEU A 82 -6.67 13.02 -1.23
N ALA A 83 -6.25 14.15 -0.68
CA ALA A 83 -6.42 15.46 -1.31
C ALA A 83 -5.44 15.71 -2.47
N HIS A 84 -4.44 14.85 -2.64
CA HIS A 84 -3.45 14.98 -3.70
C HIS A 84 -4.08 14.68 -5.06
N LYS A 85 -3.92 15.58 -6.04
CA LYS A 85 -4.45 15.45 -7.41
C LYS A 85 -4.05 14.15 -8.14
N LEU A 86 -2.99 13.52 -7.66
CA LEU A 86 -2.34 12.37 -8.30
C LEU A 86 -2.85 11.01 -7.76
N THR A 87 -3.65 11.03 -6.68
CA THR A 87 -4.23 9.84 -6.09
C THR A 87 -5.60 9.58 -6.72
N ALA A 88 -5.79 8.41 -7.32
CA ALA A 88 -7.12 7.97 -7.71
C ALA A 88 -7.91 7.68 -6.43
N SER A 89 -8.96 8.47 -6.15
CA SER A 89 -9.84 8.22 -5.00
C SER A 89 -10.75 7.02 -5.26
N ASN A 90 -10.20 5.82 -5.21
CA ASN A 90 -10.96 4.59 -4.97
C ASN A 90 -10.48 4.02 -3.64
N LYS A 91 -11.20 4.36 -2.56
CA LYS A 91 -10.97 3.80 -1.24
C LYS A 91 -11.36 2.33 -1.28
N ILE A 92 -10.39 1.43 -1.43
CA ILE A 92 -10.60 0.00 -1.22
C ILE A 92 -10.71 -0.22 0.28
N THR A 93 -11.91 -0.04 0.83
CA THR A 93 -12.24 -0.46 2.19
C THR A 93 -12.54 -1.95 2.14
N PHE A 94 -11.67 -2.78 2.71
CA PHE A 94 -12.00 -4.16 2.97
C PHE A 94 -13.06 -4.19 4.08
N PRO A 95 -14.27 -4.71 3.82
CA PRO A 95 -15.27 -4.85 4.86
C PRO A 95 -14.74 -5.80 5.94
N ASP A 96 -14.96 -5.37 7.17
CA ASP A 96 -14.70 -6.04 8.44
C ASP A 96 -14.69 -7.58 8.33
N GLN A 97 -13.55 -8.22 8.63
CA GLN A 97 -13.52 -9.66 8.86
C GLN A 97 -14.06 -9.97 10.26
N ALA A 98 -15.32 -9.58 10.50
CA ALA A 98 -16.09 -9.97 11.65
C ALA A 98 -17.10 -11.05 11.22
N ARG A 99 -16.61 -12.27 11.02
CA ARG A 99 -17.40 -13.51 11.17
C ARG A 99 -16.47 -14.71 11.13
N LEU A 100 -16.12 -15.20 12.32
CA LEU A 100 -16.13 -16.60 12.75
C LEU A 100 -15.47 -16.66 14.14
N PHE A 101 -16.19 -16.20 15.16
CA PHE A 101 -16.57 -16.94 16.37
C PHE A 101 -17.88 -16.36 16.88
#